data_AF-A0A7W1I5T5-F1
#
_entry.id   AF-A0A7W1I5T5-F1
#
_cell.length_a   1.000
_cell.length_b   1.000
_cell.length_c   1.000
_cell.angle_alpha   90.00
_cell.angle_beta   90.00
_cell.angle_gamma   90.00
#
_symmetry.space_group_name_H-M   'P 1'
#
loop_
_entity.id
_entity.type
_entity.pdbx_description
1 polymer ?
#
loop_
_entity_poly.entity_id
_entity_poly.type
_entity_poly.pdbx_seq_one_letter_code
_entity_poly.pdbx_strand_id
1 'polypeptide(L)'
;AATAVWTAMQAVSALRVLSAPFLPFSAQKLHGYLGGEGDVKALGWAPPTLPAGQFLAPAEPLFQKLEDETLESLLNRLDMTAVTPTGEPT
;
A
#
# COMPACT_ATOMS: atom_id res chain seq x y z
N ALA A 1 -14.95 -13.27 21.45
CA ALA A 1 -14.24 -13.18 20.15
C ALA A 1 -14.49 -11.87 19.41
N ALA A 2 -15.69 -11.27 19.47
CA ALA A 2 -16.01 -10.02 18.75
C ALA A 2 -15.10 -8.82 19.10
N THR A 3 -14.69 -8.67 20.37
CA THR A 3 -13.81 -7.59 20.82
C THR A 3 -12.41 -7.64 20.22
N ALA A 4 -11.85 -8.83 20.03
CA ALA A 4 -10.52 -9.00 19.42
C ALA A 4 -10.52 -8.56 17.95
N VAL A 5 -11.54 -8.98 17.19
CA VAL A 5 -11.71 -8.58 15.79
C VAL A 5 -11.95 -7.08 15.68
N TRP A 6 -12.78 -6.52 16.57
CA TRP A 6 -13.02 -5.07 16.64
C TRP A 6 -11.72 -4.28 16.85
N THR A 7 -10.92 -4.65 17.84
CA THR A 7 -9.65 -3.96 18.12
C THR A 7 -8.66 -4.13 16.96
N ALA A 8 -8.59 -5.31 16.35
CA ALA A 8 -7.75 -5.53 15.18
C ALA A 8 -8.18 -4.63 14.01
N MET A 9 -9.48 -4.49 13.77
CA MET A 9 -10.02 -3.61 12.74
C MET A 9 -9.69 -2.14 13.00
N GLN A 10 -9.76 -1.70 14.26
CA GLN A 10 -9.34 -0.35 14.67
C GLN A 10 -7.84 -0.12 14.45
N ALA A 11 -7.00 -1.12 14.74
CA ALA A 11 -5.57 -1.04 14.47
C ALA A 11 -5.27 -0.94 12.96
N VAL A 12 -5.97 -1.72 12.13
CA VAL A 12 -5.86 -1.63 10.66
C VAL A 12 -6.29 -0.26 10.15
N SER A 13 -7.34 0.33 10.73
CA SER A 13 -7.77 1.70 10.42
C SER A 13 -6.69 2.74 10.72
N ALA A 14 -5.96 2.61 11.84
CA ALA A 14 -4.84 3.49 12.15
C ALA A 14 -3.65 3.28 11.20
N LEU A 15 -3.35 2.02 10.86
CA LEU A 15 -2.25 1.67 9.95
C LEU A 15 -2.43 2.25 8.55
N ARG A 16 -3.67 2.41 8.05
CA ARG A 16 -3.93 3.03 6.73
C ARG A 16 -3.44 4.49 6.68
N VAL A 17 -3.58 5.22 7.78
CA VAL A 17 -3.11 6.61 7.88
C VAL A 17 -1.59 6.60 8.04
N LEU A 18 -1.06 5.80 8.97
CA LEU A 18 0.39 5.69 9.20
C LEU A 18 1.19 5.28 7.96
N SER A 19 0.61 4.45 7.10
CA SER A 19 1.24 3.98 5.86
C SER A 19 1.08 4.93 4.68
N ALA A 20 0.16 5.90 4.71
CA ALA A 20 -0.07 6.85 3.62
C ALA A 20 1.18 7.63 3.14
N PRO A 21 2.10 8.12 4.01
CA PRO A 21 3.30 8.82 3.55
C PRO A 21 4.35 7.93 2.89
N PHE A 22 4.37 6.62 3.17
CA PHE A 22 5.40 5.69 2.66
C PHE A 22 4.86 4.78 1.55
N LEU A 23 3.60 4.39 1.63
CA LEU A 23 2.93 3.43 0.75
C LEU A 23 1.56 4.00 0.30
N PRO A 24 1.54 5.12 -0.45
CA PRO A 24 0.30 5.84 -0.76
C PRO A 24 -0.71 4.96 -1.52
N PHE A 25 -0.25 4.09 -2.41
CA PHE A 25 -1.13 3.22 -3.20
C PHE A 25 -1.77 2.11 -2.36
N SER A 26 -0.98 1.47 -1.49
CA SER A 26 -1.49 0.42 -0.60
C SER A 26 -2.42 1.00 0.47
N ALA A 27 -2.07 2.17 1.02
CA ALA A 27 -2.91 2.92 1.96
C ALA A 27 -4.25 3.31 1.32
N GLN A 28 -4.25 3.75 0.06
CA GLN A 28 -5.47 4.08 -0.68
C GLN A 28 -6.35 2.85 -0.93
N LYS A 29 -5.77 1.70 -1.32
CA LYS A 29 -6.53 0.44 -1.48
C LYS A 29 -7.17 0.02 -0.15
N LEU A 30 -6.40 0.06 0.94
CA LEU A 30 -6.90 -0.25 2.27
C LEU A 30 -8.02 0.71 2.73
N HIS A 31 -7.89 2.00 2.41
CA HIS A 31 -8.93 3.00 2.67
C HIS A 31 -10.25 2.62 1.99
N GLY A 32 -10.20 2.20 0.73
CA GLY A 32 -11.36 1.70 -0.02
C GLY A 32 -11.96 0.43 0.59
N TYR A 33 -11.14 -0.55 1.00
CA TYR A 33 -11.63 -1.79 1.63
C TYR A 33 -12.41 -1.55 2.92
N LEU A 34 -12.03 -0.50 3.66
CA LEU A 34 -12.69 -0.07 4.89
C LEU A 34 -13.94 0.78 4.65
N GLY A 35 -14.40 0.92 3.39
CA GLY A 35 -15.54 1.74 3.01
C GLY A 35 -15.24 3.25 3.04
N GLY A 36 -13.97 3.63 2.96
CA GLY A 36 -13.56 5.03 2.87
C GLY A 36 -13.74 5.56 1.46
N GLU A 37 -14.34 6.75 1.35
CA GLU A 37 -14.46 7.50 0.10
C GLU A 37 -13.33 8.54 -0.01
N GLY A 38 -13.01 8.94 -1.24
CA GLY A 38 -12.00 9.96 -1.51
C GLY A 38 -10.54 9.48 -1.31
N ASP A 39 -9.63 10.43 -1.14
CA ASP A 39 -8.19 10.18 -0.97
C ASP A 39 -7.84 9.97 0.52
N VAL A 40 -7.06 8.92 0.81
CA VAL A 40 -6.51 8.65 2.14
C VAL A 40 -5.67 9.81 2.69
N LYS A 41 -5.07 10.62 1.81
CA LYS A 41 -4.30 11.82 2.20
C LYS A 41 -5.16 12.96 2.73
N ALA A 42 -6.45 12.95 2.43
CA ALA A 42 -7.40 13.91 2.99
C ALA A 42 -7.74 13.61 4.46
N LEU A 43 -7.43 12.39 4.93
CA LEU A 43 -7.53 12.07 6.36
C LEU A 43 -6.45 12.87 7.12
N GLY A 44 -6.87 13.50 8.21
CA GLY A 44 -5.93 14.13 9.14
C GLY A 44 -5.00 13.10 9.80
N TRP A 45 -3.93 13.58 10.43
CA TRP A 45 -2.96 12.73 11.14
C TRP A 45 -3.49 12.26 12.50
N ALA A 46 -4.59 11.52 12.46
CA ALA A 46 -5.25 10.93 13.62
C ALA A 46 -5.86 9.58 13.22
N PRO A 47 -5.90 8.60 14.13
CA PRO A 47 -6.50 7.29 13.85
C PRO A 47 -8.01 7.43 13.62
N PRO A 48 -8.51 7.14 12.42
CA PRO A 48 -9.94 7.21 12.16
C PRO A 48 -10.62 6.02 12.83
N THR A 49 -11.75 6.28 13.48
CA THR A 49 -12.56 5.22 14.09
C THR A 49 -13.47 4.60 13.04
N LEU A 50 -13.46 3.28 12.93
CA LEU A 50 -14.43 2.55 12.12
C LEU A 50 -15.70 2.35 12.95
N PRO A 51 -16.88 2.76 12.46
CA PRO A 51 -18.13 2.54 13.17
C PRO A 51 -18.52 1.06 13.16
N ALA A 52 -19.21 0.62 14.21
CA ALA A 52 -19.71 -0.74 14.28
C ALA A 52 -20.79 -0.96 13.21
N GLY A 53 -20.73 -2.10 12.53
CA GLY A 53 -21.64 -2.41 11.42
C GLY A 53 -21.29 -1.75 10.09
N GLN A 54 -20.12 -1.10 9.97
CA GLN A 54 -19.57 -0.65 8.69
C GLN A 54 -19.49 -1.83 7.71
N PHE A 55 -20.05 -1.68 6.52
CA PHE A 55 -19.89 -2.66 5.45
C PHE A 55 -18.46 -2.58 4.91
N LEU A 56 -17.75 -3.71 4.92
CA LEU A 56 -16.40 -3.83 4.40
C LEU A 56 -16.44 -4.50 3.03
N ALA A 57 -15.69 -3.95 2.09
CA ALA A 57 -15.47 -4.63 0.82
C ALA A 57 -14.68 -5.93 1.04
N PRO A 58 -14.81 -6.92 0.13
CA PRO A 58 -14.01 -8.14 0.20
C PRO A 58 -12.53 -7.78 0.22
N ALA A 59 -11.81 -8.28 1.24
CA ALA A 59 -10.40 -8.00 1.40
C ALA A 59 -9.59 -8.79 0.37
N GLU A 60 -8.79 -8.08 -0.43
CA GLU A 60 -7.80 -8.68 -1.32
C GLU A 60 -6.38 -8.47 -0.76
N PRO A 61 -5.42 -9.32 -1.12
CA PRO A 61 -4.03 -9.14 -0.72
C PRO A 61 -3.46 -7.78 -1.16
N LEU A 62 -3.02 -6.96 -0.21
CA LEU A 62 -2.41 -5.66 -0.50
C LEU A 62 -0.97 -5.78 -1.05
N PHE A 63 -0.30 -6.88 -0.73
CA PHE A 63 1.09 -7.12 -1.11
C PHE A 63 1.22 -8.50 -1.71
N GLN A 64 1.89 -8.58 -2.85
CA GLN A 64 2.33 -9.83 -3.44
C GLN A 64 3.75 -10.11 -2.96
N LYS A 65 4.03 -11.36 -2.63
CA LYS A 65 5.40 -11.81 -2.34
C LYS A 65 6.26 -11.67 -3.60
N LEU A 66 7.48 -11.15 -3.43
CA LEU A 66 8.47 -11.13 -4.48
C LEU A 66 9.16 -12.49 -4.53
N GLU A 67 9.07 -13.17 -5.68
CA GLU A 67 9.72 -14.46 -5.94
C GLU A 67 11.07 -14.24 -6.62
N ASP A 68 11.99 -15.20 -6.46
CA ASP A 68 13.37 -15.10 -6.92
C ASP A 68 13.47 -14.86 -8.43
N GLU A 69 12.64 -15.54 -9.25
CA GLU A 69 12.65 -15.32 -10.71
C GLU A 69 12.20 -13.89 -11.08
N THR A 70 11.27 -13.32 -10.31
CA THR A 70 10.81 -11.94 -10.54
C THR A 70 11.87 -10.94 -10.12
N LEU A 71 12.58 -11.21 -9.02
CA LEU A 71 13.69 -10.38 -8.56
C LEU A 71 14.81 -10.34 -9.61
N GLU A 72 15.24 -11.49 -10.14
CA GLU A 72 16.27 -11.58 -11.18
C GLU A 72 15.86 -10.82 -12.46
N SER A 73 14.61 -10.95 -12.88
CA SER A 73 14.07 -10.19 -14.02
C SER A 73 14.13 -8.67 -13.79
N LEU A 74 13.80 -8.20 -12.58
CA LEU A 74 13.87 -6.79 -12.23
C LEU A 74 15.32 -6.27 -12.18
N LEU A 75 16.26 -7.07 -11.68
CA LEU A 75 17.69 -6.73 -11.67
C LEU A 75 18.22 -6.58 -13.11
N ASN A 76 17.93 -7.54 -13.98
CA ASN A 76 18.31 -7.46 -15.39
C ASN A 76 17.74 -6.22 -16.09
N ARG A 77 16.53 -5.77 -15.72
CA ARG A 77 15.96 -4.53 -16.26
C ARG A 77 16.70 -3.27 -15.82
N LEU A 78 17.23 -3.25 -14.59
CA LEU A 78 17.98 -2.10 -14.06
C LEU A 78 19.37 -2.01 -14.70
N ASP A 79 20.01 -3.14 -14.97
CA ASP A 79 21.34 -3.21 -15.61
C ASP A 79 21.32 -2.75 -17.09
N MET A 80 20.17 -2.78 -17.76
CA MET A 80 19.99 -2.37 -19.17
C MET A 80 20.02 -0.85 -19.43
N THR A 81 20.44 -0.04 -18.44
CA THR A 81 20.74 1.40 -18.63
C THR A 81 22.23 1.75 -18.53
N ALA A 82 23.10 0.77 -18.28
CA ALA A 82 24.53 0.97 -18.41
C ALA A 82 24.97 0.78 -19.88
N VAL A 83 25.35 1.91 -20.50
CA VAL A 83 26.25 2.02 -21.66
C VAL A 83 25.62 1.87 -23.05
N THR A 84 25.09 3.00 -23.55
CA THR A 84 25.47 3.45 -24.89
C THR A 84 26.58 4.48 -24.69
N PRO A 85 27.84 4.23 -25.07
CA PRO A 85 28.86 5.28 -25.08
C PRO A 85 28.61 6.12 -26.33
N THR A 86 27.63 7.02 -26.28
CA THR A 86 27.47 8.07 -27.29
C THR A 86 28.09 9.34 -26.73
N GLY A 87 29.31 9.61 -27.19
CA GLY A 87 30.06 10.80 -26.88
C GLY A 87 31.46 10.72 -27.49
N GLU A 88 31.57 10.68 -28.82
CA GLU A 88 32.75 11.25 -29.47
C GLU A 88 32.80 12.75 -29.14
N PRO A 89 33.98 13.28 -28.80
CA PRO A 89 34.55 14.26 -29.73
C PRO A 89 36.08 14.16 -29.92
N THR A 90 36.46 14.40 -31.19
CA THR A 90 37.78 14.71 -31.78
C THR A 90 38.86 13.64 -31.85
#